data_AF-A0A1Z5SDL8-F1
#
_entry.id   AF-A0A1Z5SDL8-F1
#
_cell.length_a   1.000
_cell.length_b   1.000
_cell.length_c   1.000
_cell.angle_alpha   90.00
_cell.angle_beta   90.00
_cell.angle_gamma   90.00
#
_symmetry.space_group_name_H-M   'P 1'
#
loop_
_entity.id
_entity.type
_entity.pdbx_description
1 polymer ?
#
loop_
_entity_poly.entity_id
_entity_poly.type
_entity_poly.pdbx_seq_one_letter_code
_entity_poly.pdbx_strand_id
1 'polypeptide(L)'
;MFRLLQYIVCIGFILTYTQHANGQSKNCTQFKNGLFKLIDPEAGVSYFKRNGRKQIEWTHTKTDSSVLIVKWIDDCTYTLTPTKETLKKAPAFPSNAMLTVHIIEVRDSSYLQVTTCNFNEMKITNEVICIKR
;
A
#
# COMPACT_ATOMS: atom_id res chain seq x y z
N MET A 1 -68.32 -18.54 22.52
CA MET A 1 -67.74 -17.22 22.21
C MET A 1 -66.23 -17.37 22.18
N PHE A 2 -65.64 -17.32 20.98
CA PHE A 2 -64.20 -17.24 20.62
C PHE A 2 -63.19 -18.17 21.33
N ARG A 3 -62.78 -19.29 20.71
CA ARG A 3 -61.70 -19.45 19.69
C ARG A 3 -60.27 -19.43 20.27
N LEU A 4 -59.68 -20.63 20.32
CA LEU A 4 -58.34 -21.01 19.82
C LEU A 4 -57.16 -20.05 20.08
N LEU A 5 -56.17 -20.51 20.87
CA LEU A 5 -54.76 -20.75 20.47
C LEU A 5 -53.97 -21.14 21.75
N GLN A 6 -53.42 -22.35 21.95
CA GLN A 6 -52.36 -23.05 21.20
C GLN A 6 -50.93 -22.69 21.63
N TYR A 7 -50.20 -23.73 22.02
CA TYR A 7 -48.76 -23.95 21.84
C TYR A 7 -47.81 -23.00 22.60
N ILE A 8 -47.10 -23.50 23.61
CA ILE A 8 -45.75 -24.07 23.45
C ILE A 8 -44.93 -23.21 22.49
N VAL A 9 -43.93 -22.50 22.99
CA VAL A 9 -42.61 -22.31 22.35
C VAL A 9 -41.82 -21.25 23.15
N CYS A 10 -40.74 -21.74 23.77
CA CYS A 10 -39.42 -21.11 23.84
C CYS A 10 -39.29 -19.83 24.70
N ILE A 11 -38.57 -19.84 25.83
CA ILE A 11 -37.10 -19.94 25.87
C ILE A 11 -36.50 -19.42 24.55
N GLY A 12 -36.77 -18.14 24.26
CA GLY A 12 -36.32 -17.45 23.05
C GLY A 12 -35.19 -16.50 23.37
N PHE A 13 -34.01 -17.06 23.63
CA PHE A 13 -32.77 -16.62 23.01
C PHE A 13 -32.60 -15.09 22.84
N ILE A 14 -32.14 -14.40 23.89
CA ILE A 14 -31.50 -13.09 23.74
C ILE A 14 -30.16 -13.35 23.04
N LEU A 15 -30.21 -13.51 21.72
CA LEU A 15 -29.05 -13.37 20.84
C LEU A 15 -28.64 -11.90 20.87
N THR A 16 -27.75 -11.55 21.79
CA THR A 16 -26.89 -10.40 21.59
C THR A 16 -26.02 -10.72 20.37
N TYR A 17 -26.45 -10.24 19.20
CA TYR A 17 -25.61 -10.16 18.02
C TYR A 17 -24.43 -9.26 18.37
N THR A 18 -23.33 -9.84 18.81
CA THR A 18 -22.04 -9.16 18.79
C THR A 18 -21.72 -8.95 17.31
N GLN A 19 -22.02 -7.74 16.83
CA GLN A 19 -21.54 -7.29 15.53
C GLN A 19 -20.02 -7.22 15.63
N HIS A 20 -19.35 -8.33 15.29
CA HIS A 20 -17.95 -8.30 14.94
C HIS A 20 -17.86 -7.52 13.64
N ALA A 21 -17.65 -6.21 13.76
CA ALA A 21 -17.09 -5.43 12.68
C ALA A 21 -15.72 -6.05 12.39
N ASN A 22 -15.67 -6.94 11.40
CA ASN A 22 -14.41 -7.35 10.79
C ASN A 22 -13.85 -6.08 10.13
N GLY A 23 -13.06 -5.32 10.90
CA GLY A 23 -12.09 -4.42 10.32
C GLY A 23 -11.19 -5.29 9.47
N GLN A 24 -11.47 -5.38 8.17
CA GLN A 24 -10.64 -6.12 7.23
C GLN A 24 -9.23 -5.56 7.42
N SER A 25 -8.35 -6.36 8.03
CA SER A 25 -6.97 -5.96 8.22
C SER A 25 -6.41 -5.68 6.82
N LYS A 26 -5.87 -4.48 6.61
CA LYS A 26 -5.26 -4.11 5.33
C LYS A 26 -4.12 -5.11 5.09
N ASN A 27 -4.34 -6.10 4.23
CA ASN A 27 -3.32 -7.10 3.95
C ASN A 27 -2.27 -6.50 3.00
N CYS A 28 -1.47 -5.57 3.51
CA CYS A 28 -0.40 -4.90 2.79
C CYS A 28 0.75 -5.86 2.46
N THR A 29 0.84 -6.99 3.16
CA THR A 29 1.91 -7.97 2.97
C THR A 29 1.95 -8.53 1.54
N GLN A 30 0.79 -8.60 0.88
CA GLN A 30 0.69 -9.03 -0.53
C GLN A 30 1.43 -8.11 -1.52
N PHE A 31 1.78 -6.88 -1.12
CA PHE A 31 2.48 -5.90 -1.95
C PHE A 31 3.96 -5.72 -1.56
N LYS A 32 4.49 -6.57 -0.66
CA LYS A 32 5.92 -6.54 -0.30
C LYS A 32 6.82 -6.95 -1.47
N ASN A 33 6.29 -7.68 -2.43
CA ASN A 33 6.96 -8.07 -3.67
C ASN A 33 6.01 -7.91 -4.86
N GLY A 34 6.58 -7.73 -6.06
CA GLY A 34 5.81 -7.73 -7.29
C GLY A 34 6.34 -6.75 -8.34
N LEU A 35 5.62 -6.69 -9.46
CA LEU A 35 5.73 -5.67 -10.50
C LEU A 35 4.55 -4.74 -10.38
N PHE A 36 4.83 -3.45 -10.36
CA PHE A 36 3.86 -2.41 -10.11
C PHE A 36 3.91 -1.33 -11.17
N LYS A 37 2.78 -0.63 -11.31
CA LYS A 37 2.60 0.57 -12.13
C LYS A 37 2.10 1.68 -11.21
N LEU A 38 2.77 2.81 -11.21
CA LEU A 38 2.32 4.03 -10.55
C LEU A 38 1.86 5.00 -11.63
N ILE A 39 0.68 5.57 -11.42
CA ILE A 39 0.10 6.58 -12.30
C ILE A 39 0.12 7.89 -11.52
N ASP A 40 0.95 8.82 -11.98
CA ASP A 40 1.01 10.17 -11.48
C ASP A 40 0.40 11.11 -12.53
N PRO A 41 -0.62 11.93 -12.19
CA PRO A 41 -1.24 12.84 -13.15
C PRO A 41 -0.27 13.85 -13.77
N GLU A 42 0.77 14.25 -13.05
CA GLU A 42 1.72 15.29 -13.47
C GLU A 42 3.00 14.68 -14.08
N ALA A 43 3.52 13.61 -13.49
CA ALA A 43 4.76 12.97 -13.90
C ALA A 43 4.56 11.79 -14.89
N GLY A 44 3.32 11.39 -15.14
CA GLY A 44 2.98 10.30 -16.03
C GLY A 44 3.08 8.91 -15.39
N VAL A 45 3.40 7.91 -16.19
CA VAL A 45 3.41 6.50 -15.75
C VAL A 45 4.84 6.08 -15.42
N SER A 46 5.03 5.51 -14.23
CA SER A 46 6.25 4.79 -13.88
C SER A 46 5.94 3.34 -13.52
N TYR A 47 6.96 2.50 -13.65
CA TYR A 47 6.90 1.10 -13.29
C TYR A 47 7.98 0.80 -12.28
N PHE A 48 7.71 -0.14 -11.39
CA PHE A 48 8.75 -0.61 -10.49
C PHE A 48 8.59 -2.09 -10.13
N LYS A 49 9.72 -2.75 -9.92
CA LYS A 49 9.78 -4.10 -9.39
C LYS A 49 10.33 -4.08 -7.98
N ARG A 50 9.59 -4.64 -7.04
CA ARG A 50 10.02 -4.85 -5.65
C ARG A 50 10.32 -6.33 -5.42
N ASN A 51 11.50 -6.62 -4.92
CA ASN A 51 11.91 -7.96 -4.52
C ASN A 51 12.74 -7.87 -3.23
N GLY A 52 12.12 -8.26 -2.11
CA GLY A 52 12.69 -8.14 -0.77
C GLY A 52 13.03 -6.68 -0.44
N ARG A 53 14.32 -6.42 -0.20
CA ARG A 53 14.83 -5.09 0.19
C ARG A 53 15.23 -4.20 -0.99
N LYS A 54 14.92 -4.59 -2.22
CA LYS A 54 15.31 -3.86 -3.43
C LYS A 54 14.08 -3.49 -4.25
N GLN A 55 14.02 -2.22 -4.64
CA GLN A 55 13.05 -1.69 -5.61
C GLN A 55 13.82 -1.08 -6.79
N ILE A 56 13.41 -1.42 -8.01
CA ILE A 56 13.97 -0.86 -9.23
C ILE A 56 12.84 -0.13 -9.95
N GLU A 57 13.00 1.15 -10.25
CA GLU A 57 11.98 2.00 -10.86
C GLU A 57 12.43 2.51 -12.24
N TRP A 58 11.50 2.65 -13.18
CA TRP A 58 11.76 3.19 -14.53
C TRP A 58 10.48 3.81 -15.13
N THR A 59 10.63 4.82 -16.00
CA THR A 59 9.51 5.49 -16.70
C THR A 59 9.37 5.00 -18.14
N HIS A 60 10.46 5.02 -18.92
CA HIS A 60 10.44 4.62 -20.35
C HIS A 60 11.10 3.26 -20.59
N THR A 61 12.35 3.08 -20.15
CA THR A 61 13.15 1.89 -20.41
C THR A 61 13.86 1.45 -19.13
N LYS A 62 14.10 0.13 -18.99
CA LYS A 62 14.80 -0.40 -17.80
C LYS A 62 16.25 0.06 -17.68
N THR A 63 16.85 0.54 -18.77
CA THR A 63 18.22 1.06 -18.81
C THR A 63 18.37 2.38 -18.04
N ASP A 64 17.32 3.19 -18.00
CA ASP A 64 17.26 4.41 -17.19
C ASP A 64 16.47 4.15 -15.90
N SER A 65 17.02 3.24 -15.08
CA SER A 65 16.39 2.84 -13.83
C SER A 65 17.09 3.40 -12.59
N SER A 66 16.27 3.68 -11.59
CA SER A 66 16.67 4.03 -10.24
C SER A 66 16.57 2.80 -9.34
N VAL A 67 17.54 2.62 -8.45
CA VAL A 67 17.55 1.53 -7.47
C VAL A 67 17.39 2.10 -6.07
N LEU A 68 16.32 1.66 -5.40
CA LEU A 68 15.97 2.06 -4.04
C LEU A 68 16.07 0.86 -3.09
N ILE A 69 16.53 1.12 -1.87
CA ILE A 69 16.55 0.18 -0.77
C ILE A 69 15.24 0.31 0.00
N VAL A 70 14.55 -0.82 0.15
CA VAL A 70 13.26 -0.92 0.84
C VAL A 70 13.49 -1.40 2.26
N LYS A 71 12.96 -0.67 3.24
CA LYS A 71 12.93 -1.10 4.65
C LYS A 71 11.52 -0.96 5.20
N TRP A 72 10.87 -2.09 5.45
CA TRP A 72 9.56 -2.13 6.10
C TRP A 72 9.71 -1.80 7.59
N ILE A 73 8.89 -0.86 8.06
CA ILE A 73 8.77 -0.46 9.47
C ILE A 73 7.68 -1.32 10.13
N ASP A 74 6.56 -1.49 9.41
CA ASP A 74 5.44 -2.35 9.76
C ASP A 74 4.88 -3.01 8.48
N ASP A 75 3.67 -3.56 8.51
CA ASP A 75 3.09 -4.22 7.35
C ASP A 75 2.69 -3.30 6.20
N CYS A 76 2.36 -2.04 6.49
CA CYS A 76 1.86 -1.06 5.53
C CYS A 76 2.78 0.16 5.38
N THR A 77 3.82 0.31 6.21
CA THR A 77 4.75 1.44 6.19
C THR A 77 6.17 0.97 5.89
N TYR A 78 6.82 1.65 4.94
CA TYR A 78 8.21 1.38 4.57
C TYR A 78 8.93 2.64 4.14
N THR A 79 10.26 2.60 4.20
CA THR A 79 11.11 3.66 3.66
C THR A 79 11.76 3.23 2.35
N LEU A 80 12.02 4.20 1.49
CA LEU A 80 12.83 4.06 0.28
C LEU A 80 14.05 4.98 0.39
N THR A 81 15.24 4.41 0.22
CA THR A 81 16.49 5.16 0.20
C THR A 81 17.22 4.87 -1.12
N PRO A 82 17.60 5.88 -1.91
CA PRO A 82 18.33 5.66 -3.14
C PRO A 82 19.73 5.08 -2.87
N THR A 83 20.19 4.19 -3.76
CA THR A 83 21.58 3.74 -3.73
C THR A 83 22.53 4.88 -4.08
N LYS A 84 23.82 4.73 -3.73
CA LYS A 84 24.87 5.68 -4.14
C LYS A 84 24.89 5.93 -5.65
N GLU A 85 24.72 4.88 -6.45
CA GLU A 85 24.67 4.99 -7.91
C GLU A 85 23.43 5.73 -8.41
N THR A 86 22.28 5.57 -7.74
CA THR A 86 21.07 6.33 -8.05
C THR A 86 21.25 7.81 -7.70
N LEU A 87 21.82 8.12 -6.53
CA LEU A 87 22.09 9.50 -6.11
C LEU A 87 23.08 10.23 -7.04
N LYS A 88 24.12 9.54 -7.53
CA LYS A 88 25.07 10.13 -8.50
C LYS A 88 24.38 10.63 -9.77
N LYS A 89 23.31 9.96 -10.20
CA LYS A 89 22.52 10.36 -11.39
C LYS A 89 21.49 11.45 -11.08
N ALA A 90 21.21 11.71 -9.81
CA ALA A 90 20.15 12.61 -9.37
C ALA A 90 20.70 13.66 -8.36
N PRO A 91 21.60 14.55 -8.80
CA PRO A 91 22.34 15.48 -7.93
C PRO A 91 21.45 16.51 -7.22
N ALA A 92 20.19 16.68 -7.66
CA ALA A 92 19.21 17.54 -7.02
C ALA A 92 18.71 16.98 -5.67
N PHE A 93 18.88 15.68 -5.41
CA PHE A 93 18.48 15.08 -4.13
C PHE A 93 19.63 15.12 -3.12
N PRO A 94 19.33 15.37 -1.83
CA PRO A 94 20.35 15.34 -0.80
C PRO A 94 20.88 13.92 -0.58
N SER A 95 22.11 13.81 -0.07
CA SER A 95 22.79 12.52 0.13
C SER A 95 22.08 11.60 1.15
N ASN A 96 21.27 12.18 2.03
CA ASN A 96 20.44 11.48 3.02
C ASN A 96 18.96 11.38 2.59
N ALA A 97 18.65 11.55 1.29
CA ALA A 97 17.28 11.48 0.79
C ALA A 97 16.60 10.17 1.21
N MET A 98 15.42 10.30 1.81
CA MET A 98 14.59 9.19 2.24
C MET A 98 13.13 9.51 2.00
N LEU A 99 12.43 8.59 1.36
CA LEU A 99 10.98 8.61 1.26
C LEU A 99 10.38 7.71 2.33
N THR A 100 9.30 8.13 2.96
CA THR A 100 8.46 7.29 3.80
C THR A 100 7.14 7.08 3.08
N VAL A 101 6.78 5.82 2.89
CA VAL A 101 5.57 5.43 2.17
C VAL A 101 4.65 4.68 3.12
N HIS A 102 3.39 5.09 3.15
CA HIS A 102 2.35 4.49 3.96
C HIS A 102 1.18 4.05 3.07
N ILE A 103 0.89 2.75 3.05
CA ILE A 103 -0.24 2.18 2.32
C ILE A 103 -1.52 2.44 3.13
N ILE A 104 -2.38 3.31 2.61
CA ILE A 104 -3.59 3.78 3.29
C ILE A 104 -4.86 3.01 2.87
N GLU A 105 -4.86 2.36 1.72
CA GLU A 105 -6.00 1.58 1.23
C GLU A 105 -5.50 0.39 0.41
N VAL A 106 -6.09 -0.78 0.59
CA VAL A 106 -5.76 -2.00 -0.15
C VAL A 106 -6.98 -2.41 -0.96
N ARG A 107 -6.75 -2.74 -2.24
CA ARG A 107 -7.73 -3.29 -3.19
C ARG A 107 -7.19 -4.61 -3.74
N ASP A 108 -7.97 -5.30 -4.56
CA ASP A 108 -7.61 -6.63 -5.08
C ASP A 108 -6.31 -6.62 -5.90
N SER A 109 -6.13 -5.59 -6.73
CA SER A 109 -5.00 -5.44 -7.66
C SER A 109 -4.28 -4.10 -7.52
N SER A 110 -4.59 -3.30 -6.52
CA SER A 110 -3.96 -2.00 -6.30
C SER A 110 -3.96 -1.59 -4.84
N TYR A 111 -3.27 -0.50 -4.54
CA TYR A 111 -3.32 0.16 -3.25
C TYR A 111 -3.14 1.67 -3.40
N LEU A 112 -3.77 2.43 -2.50
CA LEU A 112 -3.47 3.85 -2.34
C LEU A 112 -2.36 4.01 -1.32
N GLN A 113 -1.40 4.87 -1.64
CA GLN A 113 -0.32 5.22 -0.73
C GLN A 113 -0.21 6.72 -0.55
N VAL A 114 0.33 7.10 0.61
CA VAL A 114 0.83 8.43 0.89
C VAL A 114 2.34 8.35 1.00
N THR A 115 3.04 9.21 0.28
CA THR A 115 4.50 9.32 0.32
C THR A 115 4.90 10.70 0.84
N THR A 116 5.79 10.72 1.82
CA THR A 116 6.49 11.93 2.30
C THR A 116 7.99 11.75 2.14
N CYS A 117 8.78 12.82 2.34
CA CYS A 117 10.23 12.73 2.40
C CYS A 117 10.81 13.50 3.59
N ASN A 118 12.10 13.32 3.84
CA ASN A 118 12.82 13.98 4.93
C ASN A 118 13.51 15.30 4.54
N PHE A 119 13.33 15.78 3.31
CA PHE A 119 14.05 16.95 2.78
C PHE A 119 13.16 18.08 2.28
N ASN A 120 11.84 17.89 2.28
CA ASN A 120 10.84 18.93 2.09
C ASN A 120 9.50 18.48 2.73
N GLU A 121 8.50 19.36 2.75
CA GLU A 121 7.18 19.08 3.33
C GLU A 121 6.19 18.44 2.33
N MET A 122 6.68 17.93 1.20
CA MET A 122 5.85 17.36 0.15
C MET A 122 5.16 16.08 0.63
N LYS A 123 3.88 15.97 0.31
CA LYS A 123 3.05 14.80 0.58
C LYS A 123 2.29 14.45 -0.69
N ILE A 124 2.61 13.31 -1.28
CA ILE A 124 2.00 12.84 -2.52
C ILE A 124 1.08 11.66 -2.21
N THR A 125 -0.12 11.66 -2.78
CA THR A 125 -1.07 10.53 -2.67
C THR A 125 -1.33 9.99 -4.07
N ASN A 126 -0.91 8.75 -4.32
CA ASN A 126 -1.04 8.11 -5.63
C ASN A 126 -1.57 6.67 -5.50
N GLU A 127 -2.21 6.18 -6.55
CA GLU A 127 -2.56 4.77 -6.69
C GLU A 127 -1.43 3.98 -7.34
N VAL A 128 -1.15 2.81 -6.76
CA VAL A 128 -0.21 1.84 -7.30
C VAL A 128 -0.97 0.59 -7.69
N ILE A 129 -0.85 0.20 -8.95
CA ILE A 129 -1.46 -1.01 -9.52
C ILE A 129 -0.43 -2.13 -9.52
N CYS A 130 -0.78 -3.28 -8.93
CA CYS A 130 -0.02 -4.52 -9.00
C CYS A 130 -0.29 -5.22 -10.33
N ILE A 131 0.74 -5.31 -11.17
CA ILE A 131 0.68 -6.00 -12.47
C ILE A 131 0.93 -7.51 -12.29
N LYS A 132 1.89 -7.86 -11.42
CA LYS A 132 2.30 -9.25 -11.16
C LYS A 132 2.83 -9.39 -9.74
N ARG A 133 2.44 -10.46 -9.04
CA ARG A 133 2.95 -10.82 -7.72
C ARG A 133 4.24 -11.63 -7.82
#